data_AF-A0A2G9U8K4-F1
#
_entry.id   AF-A0A2G9U8K4-F1
#
_cell.length_a   1.000
_cell.length_b   1.000
_cell.length_c   1.000
_cell.angle_alpha   90.00
_cell.angle_beta   90.00
_cell.angle_gamma   90.00
#
_symmetry.space_group_name_H-M   'P 1'
#
loop_
_entity.id
_entity.type
_entity.pdbx_description
1 polymer ?
#
loop_
_entity_poly.entity_id
_entity_poly.type
_entity_poly.pdbx_seq_one_letter_code
_entity_poly.pdbx_strand_id
1 'polypeptide(L)'
;MPRVATPLVQALKMADLQLDQVDQVALVGAVTRVSIVQEEIHKSIGSKKFGRFLNTDKAIASEALYQAAHLSKGFKVKPFGVEELVSGEFEFDEEINSRLFDEAFNNPLEFDEEFDNWLGLDEEFND
;
A
#
# COMPACT_ATOMS: atom_id res chain seq x y z
N MET A 1 -5.16 -15.96 -18.73
CA MET A 1 -5.82 -14.70 -18.29
C MET A 1 -4.77 -13.60 -18.31
N PRO A 2 -4.68 -12.78 -19.37
CA PRO A 2 -3.57 -11.82 -19.51
C PRO A 2 -3.48 -10.81 -18.35
N ARG A 3 -4.61 -10.51 -17.69
CA ARG A 3 -4.70 -9.52 -16.60
C ARG A 3 -3.89 -9.85 -15.35
N VAL A 4 -3.59 -11.12 -15.06
CA VAL A 4 -2.86 -11.49 -13.84
C VAL A 4 -1.36 -11.20 -13.98
N ALA A 5 -0.82 -11.31 -15.19
CA ALA A 5 0.60 -11.06 -15.48
C ALA A 5 0.90 -9.58 -15.72
N THR A 6 -0.09 -8.79 -16.16
CA THR A 6 0.09 -7.37 -16.50
C THR A 6 0.72 -6.53 -15.38
N PRO A 7 0.26 -6.63 -14.12
CA PRO A 7 0.83 -5.84 -13.02
C PRO A 7 2.30 -6.15 -12.76
N LEU A 8 2.72 -7.42 -12.92
CA LEU A 8 4.12 -7.82 -12.75
C LEU A 8 5.01 -7.13 -13.79
N VAL A 9 4.60 -7.15 -15.07
CA VAL A 9 5.35 -6.51 -16.16
C VAL A 9 5.43 -5.01 -15.96
N GLN A 10 4.34 -4.38 -15.53
CA GLN A 10 4.30 -2.95 -15.23
C GLN A 10 5.23 -2.58 -14.06
N ALA A 11 5.19 -3.36 -12.97
CA ALA A 11 6.03 -3.12 -11.79
C ALA A 11 7.53 -3.25 -12.12
N LEU A 12 7.92 -4.29 -12.87
CA LEU A 12 9.31 -4.46 -13.34
C LEU A 12 9.76 -3.28 -14.21
N LYS A 13 8.90 -2.81 -15.11
CA LYS A 13 9.18 -1.64 -15.95
C LYS A 13 9.30 -0.36 -15.14
N MET A 14 8.43 -0.14 -14.14
CA MET A 14 8.49 1.03 -13.26
C MET A 14 9.76 1.04 -12.41
N ALA A 15 10.24 -0.12 -11.99
CA ALA A 15 11.46 -0.28 -11.22
C ALA A 15 12.74 -0.27 -12.08
N ASP A 16 12.63 -0.26 -13.41
CA ASP A 16 13.74 -0.48 -14.35
C ASP A 16 14.55 -1.77 -14.04
N LEU A 17 13.82 -2.84 -13.71
CA LEU A 17 14.40 -4.14 -13.35
C LEU A 17 14.02 -5.23 -14.33
N GLN A 18 14.96 -6.14 -14.56
CA GLN A 18 14.72 -7.43 -15.18
C GLN A 18 14.32 -8.46 -14.12
N LEU A 19 13.55 -9.47 -14.54
CA LEU A 19 13.04 -10.50 -13.62
C LEU A 19 14.16 -11.30 -12.94
N ASP A 20 15.29 -11.52 -13.60
CA ASP A 20 16.44 -12.22 -13.03
C ASP A 20 17.03 -11.51 -11.82
N GLN A 21 16.99 -10.17 -11.79
CA GLN A 21 17.39 -9.31 -10.67
C GLN A 21 16.45 -9.39 -9.46
N VAL A 22 15.27 -10.03 -9.58
CA VAL A 22 14.36 -10.24 -8.45
C VAL A 22 14.73 -11.51 -7.69
N ASP A 23 15.19 -11.39 -6.45
CA ASP A 23 15.61 -12.56 -5.65
C ASP A 23 14.44 -13.48 -5.27
N GLN A 24 13.32 -12.91 -4.85
CA GLN A 24 12.21 -13.66 -4.30
C GLN A 24 10.86 -13.04 -4.65
N VAL A 25 9.85 -13.89 -4.85
CA VAL A 25 8.46 -13.48 -5.08
C VAL A 25 7.62 -13.98 -3.92
N ALA A 26 7.01 -13.08 -3.16
CA ALA A 26 6.08 -13.41 -2.08
C ALA A 26 4.65 -13.04 -2.49
N LEU A 27 3.69 -13.94 -2.24
CA LEU A 27 2.29 -13.71 -2.53
C LEU A 27 1.55 -13.25 -1.26
N VAL A 28 0.77 -12.17 -1.40
CA VAL A 28 -0.06 -11.58 -0.34
C VAL A 28 -1.52 -11.51 -0.78
N GLY A 29 -2.46 -11.58 0.17
CA GLY A 29 -3.91 -11.51 -0.10
C GLY A 29 -4.58 -12.85 -0.46
N ALA A 30 -5.89 -12.93 -0.20
CA ALA A 30 -6.65 -14.19 -0.26
C ALA A 30 -6.75 -14.79 -1.68
N VAL A 31 -6.90 -13.95 -2.71
CA VAL A 31 -7.07 -14.39 -4.11
C VAL A 31 -5.84 -15.14 -4.64
N THR A 32 -4.67 -14.89 -4.05
CA THR A 32 -3.43 -15.58 -4.43
C THR A 32 -3.40 -17.05 -4.01
N ARG A 33 -4.39 -17.53 -3.25
CA ARG A 33 -4.55 -18.96 -2.88
C ARG A 33 -5.21 -19.80 -3.97
N VAL A 34 -5.83 -19.17 -4.97
CA VAL A 34 -6.51 -19.88 -6.05
C VAL A 34 -5.48 -20.47 -7.02
N SER A 35 -5.53 -21.78 -7.27
CA SER A 35 -4.53 -22.49 -8.08
C SER A 35 -4.34 -21.89 -9.47
N ILE A 36 -5.44 -21.54 -10.16
CA ILE A 36 -5.36 -20.95 -11.51
C ILE A 36 -4.61 -19.61 -11.53
N VAL A 37 -4.70 -18.83 -10.44
CA VAL A 37 -3.99 -17.56 -10.30
C VAL A 37 -2.51 -17.83 -10.08
N GLN A 38 -2.16 -18.77 -9.20
CA GLN A 38 -0.77 -19.15 -8.94
C GLN A 38 -0.09 -19.72 -10.20
N GLU A 39 -0.77 -20.56 -10.96
CA GLU A 39 -0.27 -21.12 -12.22
C GLU A 39 0.02 -20.03 -13.25
N GLU A 40 -0.85 -19.04 -13.38
CA GLU A 40 -0.65 -17.94 -14.32
C GLU A 40 0.49 -17.01 -13.91
N ILE A 41 0.62 -16.72 -12.62
CA ILE A 41 1.78 -15.98 -12.08
C ILE A 41 3.05 -16.77 -12.31
N HIS A 42 3.04 -18.10 -12.09
CA HIS A 42 4.19 -18.98 -12.30
C HIS A 42 4.73 -18.91 -13.74
N LYS A 43 3.85 -18.87 -14.75
CA LYS A 43 4.26 -18.69 -16.15
C LYS A 43 5.02 -17.38 -16.37
N SER A 44 4.75 -16.36 -15.55
CA SER A 44 5.30 -15.01 -15.69
C SER A 44 6.61 -14.82 -14.90
N ILE A 45 6.83 -15.59 -13.82
CA ILE A 45 8.04 -15.52 -12.99
C ILE A 45 9.10 -16.57 -13.36
N GLY A 46 8.87 -17.34 -14.42
CA GLY A 46 9.81 -18.35 -14.92
C GLY A 46 10.03 -19.51 -13.95
N SER A 47 11.29 -19.87 -13.71
CA SER A 47 11.67 -20.99 -12.82
C SER A 47 11.68 -20.63 -11.33
N LYS A 48 11.42 -19.36 -10.98
CA LYS A 48 11.45 -18.91 -9.58
C LYS A 48 10.27 -19.51 -8.80
N LYS A 49 10.49 -19.76 -7.51
CA LYS A 49 9.48 -20.31 -6.59
C LYS A 49 8.92 -19.20 -5.70
N PHE A 50 7.65 -19.33 -5.30
CA PHE A 50 7.07 -18.43 -4.31
C PHE A 50 7.71 -18.62 -2.93
N GLY A 51 8.11 -17.52 -2.30
CA GLY A 51 8.53 -17.48 -0.91
C GLY A 51 7.35 -17.70 0.04
N ARG A 52 7.56 -18.45 1.13
CA ARG A 52 6.55 -18.77 2.15
C ARG A 52 6.98 -18.37 3.56
N PHE A 53 7.70 -17.27 3.67
CA PHE A 53 8.22 -16.73 4.93
C PHE A 53 7.28 -15.72 5.59
N LEU A 54 6.21 -15.32 4.89
CA LEU A 54 5.25 -14.32 5.33
C LEU A 54 3.89 -14.95 5.59
N ASN A 55 3.18 -14.47 6.62
CA ASN A 55 1.76 -14.76 6.80
C ASN A 55 0.93 -13.87 5.87
N THR A 56 0.46 -14.45 4.77
CA THR A 56 -0.29 -13.80 3.69
C THR A 56 -1.52 -13.00 4.15
N ASP A 57 -2.19 -13.40 5.23
CA ASP A 57 -3.46 -12.78 5.66
C ASP A 57 -3.23 -11.67 6.70
N LYS A 58 -2.12 -11.75 7.46
CA LYS A 58 -1.88 -10.86 8.61
C LYS A 58 -0.73 -9.88 8.42
N ALA A 59 0.13 -10.10 7.43
CA ALA A 59 1.33 -9.28 7.26
C ALA A 59 1.00 -7.80 7.03
N ILE A 60 0.03 -7.52 6.17
CA ILE A 60 -0.39 -6.14 5.87
C ILE A 60 -0.93 -5.46 7.12
N ALA A 61 -1.83 -6.12 7.86
CA ALA A 61 -2.39 -5.58 9.10
C ALA A 61 -1.33 -5.38 10.19
N SER A 62 -0.38 -6.32 10.31
CA SER A 62 0.70 -6.24 11.29
C SER A 62 1.65 -5.08 10.98
N GLU A 63 1.94 -4.86 9.69
CA GLU A 63 2.78 -3.75 9.24
C GLU A 63 2.07 -2.41 9.43
N ALA A 64 0.79 -2.30 9.08
CA ALA A 64 0.00 -1.09 9.31
C ALA A 64 -0.05 -0.73 10.80
N LEU A 65 -0.26 -1.72 11.67
CA LEU A 65 -0.19 -1.52 13.12
C LEU A 65 1.20 -1.07 13.57
N TYR A 66 2.26 -1.65 13.01
CA TYR A 66 3.62 -1.26 13.33
C TYR A 66 3.89 0.19 12.93
N GLN A 67 3.48 0.58 11.72
CA GLN A 67 3.65 1.93 11.22
C GLN A 67 2.85 2.93 12.07
N ALA A 68 1.63 2.60 12.47
CA ALA A 68 0.85 3.40 13.41
C ALA A 68 1.55 3.55 14.77
N ALA A 69 2.15 2.47 15.29
CA ALA A 69 2.92 2.51 16.52
C ALA A 69 4.23 3.30 16.39
N HIS A 70 4.87 3.29 15.21
CA HIS A 70 6.05 4.08 14.90
C HIS A 70 5.76 5.58 14.88
N LEU A 71 4.60 5.97 14.34
CA LEU A 71 4.14 7.36 14.28
C LEU A 71 3.54 7.85 15.60
N SER A 72 3.07 6.94 16.46
CA SER A 72 2.49 7.26 17.76
C SER A 72 3.54 7.71 18.78
N LYS A 73 3.21 8.75 19.55
CA LYS A 73 4.03 9.19 20.70
C LYS A 73 3.97 8.25 21.90
N GLY A 74 2.98 7.34 21.94
CA GLY A 74 2.71 6.46 23.09
C GLY A 74 3.43 5.12 23.06
N PHE A 75 4.01 4.74 21.92
CA PHE A 75 4.69 3.46 21.74
C PHE A 75 6.13 3.67 21.28
N LYS A 76 6.99 2.71 21.60
CA LYS A 76 8.39 2.69 21.13
C LYS A 76 8.64 1.40 20.39
N VAL A 77 8.82 1.51 19.08
CA VAL A 77 9.17 0.40 18.20
C VAL A 77 10.58 0.59 17.63
N LYS A 78 11.14 -0.44 17.01
CA LYS A 78 12.45 -0.34 16.35
C LYS A 78 12.32 0.54 15.08
N PRO A 79 13.10 1.60 14.90
CA PRO A 79 12.99 2.39 13.69
C PRO A 79 13.43 1.56 12.48
N PHE A 80 12.68 1.65 11.38
CA PHE A 80 13.09 1.22 10.05
C PHE A 80 12.63 2.28 9.04
N GLY A 81 13.42 2.47 7.98
CA GLY A 81 13.06 3.41 6.91
C GLY A 81 12.13 2.75 5.91
N VAL A 82 11.11 3.48 5.49
CA VAL A 82 10.26 3.14 4.35
C VAL A 82 10.28 4.31 3.39
N GLU A 83 10.55 4.03 2.12
CA GLU A 83 10.46 4.99 1.03
C GLU A 83 9.45 4.44 0.02
N GLU A 84 8.48 5.26 -0.37
CA GLU A 84 7.46 4.89 -1.34
C GLU A 84 7.58 5.78 -2.57
N LEU A 85 7.45 5.17 -3.75
CA LEU A 85 7.41 5.89 -5.00
C LEU A 85 6.04 6.55 -5.18
N VAL A 86 5.98 7.87 -5.09
CA VAL A 86 4.81 8.63 -5.51
C VAL A 86 4.92 8.90 -7.01
N SER A 87 4.06 8.24 -7.80
CA SER A 87 4.04 8.39 -9.26
C SER A 87 3.05 9.48 -9.68
N GLY A 88 3.51 10.43 -10.48
CA GLY A 88 2.68 11.53 -10.99
C GLY A 88 3.54 12.76 -11.30
N GLU A 89 3.03 13.65 -12.14
CA GLU A 89 3.60 14.99 -12.25
C GLU A 89 2.96 15.86 -11.18
N PHE A 90 3.80 16.43 -10.32
CA PHE A 90 3.38 17.35 -9.27
C PHE A 90 3.89 18.73 -9.64
N GLU A 91 2.97 19.67 -9.85
CA GLU A 91 3.27 21.08 -10.00
C GLU A 91 3.04 21.77 -8.66
N PHE A 92 4.03 22.54 -8.21
CA PHE A 92 3.90 23.32 -6.99
C PHE A 92 3.36 24.70 -7.36
N ASP A 93 2.09 24.92 -7.03
CA ASP A 93 1.44 26.24 -7.12
C ASP A 93 1.39 26.85 -5.71
N GLU A 94 2.14 27.92 -5.49
CA GLU A 94 2.20 28.62 -4.19
C GLU A 94 0.85 29.20 -3.76
N GLU A 95 0.04 29.68 -4.71
CA GLU A 95 -1.25 30.32 -4.43
C GLU A 95 -2.30 29.29 -4.01
N ILE A 96 -2.37 28.17 -4.74
CA ILE A 96 -3.26 27.05 -4.39
C ILE A 96 -2.83 26.44 -3.06
N ASN A 97 -1.52 26.21 -2.84
CA ASN A 97 -1.05 25.63 -1.59
C ASN A 97 -1.32 26.55 -0.40
N SER A 98 -1.07 27.87 -0.51
CA SER A 98 -1.41 28.81 0.56
C SER A 98 -2.90 28.74 0.93
N ARG A 99 -3.78 28.68 -0.08
CA ARG A 99 -5.23 28.55 0.16
C ARG A 99 -5.61 27.24 0.82
N LEU A 100 -5.07 26.10 0.34
CA LEU A 100 -5.35 24.78 0.93
C LEU A 100 -4.83 24.68 2.37
N PHE A 101 -3.65 25.22 2.64
CA PHE A 101 -3.12 25.29 4.01
C PHE A 101 -4.01 26.16 4.90
N ASP A 102 -4.44 27.33 4.43
CA ASP A 102 -5.34 28.21 5.18
C ASP A 102 -6.70 27.55 5.43
N GLU A 103 -7.28 26.86 4.45
CA GLU A 103 -8.54 26.11 4.60
C GLU A 103 -8.39 24.98 5.63
N ALA A 104 -7.35 24.15 5.52
CA ALA A 104 -7.08 23.06 6.46
C ALA A 104 -6.81 23.54 7.90
N PHE A 105 -6.14 24.69 8.07
CA PHE A 105 -5.89 25.26 9.40
C PHE A 105 -7.11 25.95 10.00
N ASN A 106 -7.95 26.58 9.19
CA ASN A 106 -9.10 27.34 9.67
C ASN A 106 -10.36 26.49 9.82
N ASN A 107 -10.42 25.30 9.21
CA ASN A 107 -11.54 24.38 9.37
C ASN A 107 -11.14 22.92 9.66
N PRO A 108 -10.35 22.66 10.72
CA PRO A 108 -9.82 21.32 11.01
C PRO A 108 -10.92 20.28 11.31
N LEU A 109 -12.11 20.71 11.72
CA LEU A 109 -13.22 19.80 12.08
C LEU A 109 -13.94 19.22 10.85
N GLU A 110 -13.97 19.92 9.71
CA GLU A 110 -14.58 19.39 8.48
C GLU A 110 -13.73 18.29 7.84
N PHE A 111 -12.39 18.37 7.99
CA PHE A 111 -11.49 17.34 7.48
C PHE A 111 -11.65 16.02 8.24
N ASP A 112 -11.79 16.08 9.56
CA ASP A 112 -12.05 14.89 10.40
C ASP A 112 -13.45 14.32 10.11
N GLU A 113 -14.50 15.15 9.95
CA GLU A 113 -15.85 14.67 9.59
C GLU A 113 -15.92 14.05 8.18
N GLU A 114 -15.19 14.59 7.20
CA GLU A 114 -15.12 14.03 5.85
C GLU A 114 -14.32 12.70 5.83
N PHE A 115 -13.27 12.62 6.65
CA PHE A 115 -12.49 11.40 6.85
C PHE A 115 -13.29 10.31 7.58
N ASP A 116 -14.04 10.67 8.63
CA ASP A 116 -14.92 9.77 9.37
C ASP A 116 -16.11 9.30 8.51
N ASN A 117 -16.69 10.17 7.68
CA ASN A 117 -17.68 9.80 6.66
C ASN A 117 -17.10 8.86 5.60
N TRP A 118 -15.87 9.11 5.15
CA TRP A 118 -15.18 8.24 4.19
C TRP A 118 -14.86 6.86 4.77
N LEU A 119 -14.54 6.80 6.06
CA LEU A 119 -14.34 5.57 6.80
C LEU A 119 -15.65 4.88 7.20
N GLY A 120 -16.80 5.54 7.02
CA GLY A 120 -18.12 5.03 7.40
C GLY A 120 -18.28 4.86 8.91
N LEU A 121 -17.63 5.71 9.72
CA LEU A 121 -17.64 5.63 11.18
C LEU A 121 -18.85 6.33 11.83
N ASP A 122 -19.68 7.00 11.03
CA ASP A 122 -20.86 7.74 11.50
C ASP A 122 -22.08 6.83 11.81
N GLU A 123 -22.07 5.57 11.36
CA GLU A 123 -23.11 4.59 11.67
C GLU A 123 -22.56 3.45 12.54
N GLU A 124 -23.20 3.26 13.71
CA GLU A 124 -23.03 2.18 14.70
C GLU A 124 -21.93 2.36 15.76
N PHE A 125 -22.21 3.14 16.81
CA PHE A 125 -22.06 2.71 18.22
C PHE A 125 -22.87 3.63 19.15
N ASN A 126 -24.15 3.84 18.85
CA ASN A 126 -25.10 4.33 19.85
C ASN A 126 -26.43 3.58 19.70
N ASP A 127 -26.61 2.65 20.63
CA ASP A 127 -27.75 1.74 20.92
C ASP A 127 -28.02 0.56 19.97
#